data_AF-A0A372QPW6-F1
#
_entry.id   AF-A0A372QPW6-F1
#
_cell.length_a   1.000
_cell.length_b   1.000
_cell.length_c   1.000
_cell.angle_alpha   90.00
_cell.angle_beta   90.00
_cell.angle_gamma   90.00
#
_symmetry.space_group_name_H-M   'P 1'
#
loop_
_entity.id
_entity.type
_entity.pdbx_description
1 polymer ?
#
loop_
_entity_poly.entity_id
_entity_poly.type
_entity_poly.pdbx_seq_one_letter_code
_entity_poly.pdbx_strand_id
1 'polypeptide(L)'
;MLYLLVQVNESIKCVISERVVNIEAIDNKFSDLFDAITLEQYNDREVKVFIRQEKSENWREVNNGLKDNLKILEILGYLQVKFCLVESNLNTQDIPILTQNRENAFSILMQNSRKFLLPQRITEYNNCDRLYNEIIELLQDLKVGWIGGVHDTIGKIFVNHIKNAICQPWANNDIWNQVVLAILSLIGILEKYVQYLNEATIIMTKHHHSDKSARSPENNCIMYRTAAYKRNNLR
;
A
#
# COMPACT_ATOMS: atom_id res chain seq x y z
N MET A 1 17.75 -22.34 35.78
CA MET A 1 17.16 -20.99 35.69
C MET A 1 18.03 -20.09 34.83
N LEU A 2 17.63 -19.90 33.57
CA LEU A 2 18.34 -19.06 32.58
C LEU A 2 17.53 -17.78 32.36
N TYR A 3 18.19 -16.63 32.51
CA TYR A 3 17.61 -15.32 32.25
C TYR A 3 18.17 -14.76 30.95
N LEU A 4 17.29 -14.28 30.09
CA LEU A 4 17.64 -13.63 28.83
C LEU A 4 17.38 -12.15 28.90
N LEU A 5 18.26 -11.37 28.29
CA LEU A 5 18.00 -10.00 27.92
C LEU A 5 17.42 -9.98 26.51
N VAL A 6 16.16 -9.59 26.39
CA VAL A 6 15.44 -9.65 25.12
C VAL A 6 14.97 -8.28 24.69
N GLN A 7 15.16 -7.96 23.42
CA GLN A 7 14.68 -6.72 22.81
C GLN A 7 14.02 -7.01 21.46
N VAL A 8 13.09 -6.13 21.06
CA VAL A 8 12.42 -6.20 19.76
C VAL A 8 12.64 -4.91 19.01
N ASN A 9 13.09 -5.04 17.77
CA ASN A 9 13.45 -3.96 16.89
C ASN A 9 12.64 -4.03 15.60
N GLU A 10 12.32 -2.86 15.05
CA GLU A 10 11.85 -2.67 13.69
C GLU A 10 12.98 -1.97 12.94
N SER A 11 13.65 -2.69 12.03
CA SER A 11 14.88 -2.22 11.40
C SER A 11 15.94 -1.78 12.45
N ILE A 12 16.27 -0.49 12.52
CA ILE A 12 17.22 0.09 13.49
C ILE A 12 16.54 0.64 14.77
N LYS A 13 15.21 0.75 14.78
CA LYS A 13 14.44 1.33 15.88
C LYS A 13 14.09 0.24 16.89
N CYS A 14 14.41 0.48 18.17
CA CYS A 14 13.95 -0.39 19.25
C CYS A 14 12.47 -0.09 19.54
N VAL A 15 11.61 -1.11 19.44
CA VAL A 15 10.17 -1.03 19.70
C VAL A 15 9.86 -1.52 21.10
N ILE A 16 10.55 -2.57 21.53
CA ILE A 16 10.50 -3.08 22.90
C ILE A 16 11.93 -3.07 23.45
N SER A 17 12.16 -2.18 24.41
CA SER A 17 13.43 -2.06 25.14
C SER A 17 13.81 -3.37 25.82
N GLU A 18 15.11 -3.54 26.05
CA GLU A 18 15.71 -4.71 26.70
C GLU A 18 14.98 -5.07 28.00
N ARG A 19 14.45 -6.29 28.06
CA ARG A 19 13.73 -6.86 29.22
C ARG A 19 14.36 -8.18 29.64
N VAL A 20 14.33 -8.44 30.95
CA VAL A 20 14.79 -9.72 31.52
C VAL A 20 13.64 -10.72 31.47
N VAL A 21 13.86 -11.86 30.83
CA VAL A 21 12.86 -12.92 30.67
C VAL A 21 13.40 -14.25 31.20
N ASN A 22 12.60 -14.97 31.99
CA ASN A 22 12.92 -16.32 32.45
C ASN A 22 12.40 -17.36 31.44
N ILE A 23 13.29 -18.24 30.96
CA ILE A 23 12.95 -19.25 29.94
C ILE A 23 12.16 -20.43 30.51
N GLU A 24 12.24 -20.71 31.82
CA GLU A 24 11.55 -21.89 32.42
C GLU A 24 10.01 -21.83 32.31
N ALA A 25 9.45 -20.66 31.95
CA ALA A 25 8.01 -20.43 31.80
C ALA A 25 7.52 -20.42 30.34
N ILE A 26 8.40 -20.68 29.36
CA ILE A 26 8.12 -20.50 27.93
C ILE A 26 8.39 -21.82 27.19
N ASP A 27 7.51 -22.17 26.25
CA ASP A 27 7.74 -23.32 25.38
C ASP A 27 9.06 -23.18 24.61
N ASN A 28 9.66 -24.31 24.24
CA ASN A 28 11.10 -24.39 23.91
C ASN A 28 11.53 -23.68 22.59
N LYS A 29 10.73 -22.79 21.97
CA LYS A 29 11.07 -22.14 20.70
C LYS A 29 11.16 -20.62 20.79
N PHE A 30 11.90 -20.04 19.84
CA PHE A 30 11.98 -18.59 19.70
C PHE A 30 10.64 -17.93 19.36
N SER A 31 9.71 -18.63 18.69
CA SER A 31 8.32 -18.19 18.49
C SER A 31 7.64 -17.88 19.82
N ASP A 32 7.72 -18.82 20.77
CA ASP A 32 6.97 -18.76 22.02
C ASP A 32 7.51 -17.60 22.89
N LEU A 33 8.83 -17.38 22.86
CA LEU A 33 9.48 -16.23 23.47
C LEU A 33 9.07 -14.90 22.82
N PHE A 34 8.98 -14.88 21.48
CA PHE A 34 8.57 -13.70 20.74
C PHE A 34 7.12 -13.32 21.03
N ASP A 35 6.21 -14.30 21.01
CA ASP A 35 4.78 -14.10 21.28
C ASP A 35 4.56 -13.61 22.71
N ALA A 36 5.26 -14.21 23.69
CA ALA A 36 5.21 -13.79 25.09
C ALA A 36 5.66 -12.33 25.30
N ILE A 37 6.63 -11.85 24.52
CA ILE A 37 7.16 -10.48 24.65
C ILE A 37 6.31 -9.47 23.89
N THR A 38 5.78 -9.86 22.73
CA THR A 38 5.04 -8.98 21.84
C THR A 38 3.55 -8.97 22.11
N LEU A 39 3.04 -9.86 22.96
CA LEU A 39 1.61 -10.06 23.19
C LEU A 39 0.87 -10.31 21.86
N GLU A 40 1.49 -11.10 20.97
CA GLU A 40 0.94 -11.51 19.66
C GLU A 40 0.68 -10.35 18.66
N GLN A 41 1.21 -9.14 18.92
CA GLN A 41 0.93 -7.96 18.10
C GLN A 41 1.56 -7.97 16.69
N TYR A 42 2.48 -8.90 16.41
CA TYR A 42 3.28 -8.88 15.18
C TYR A 42 3.30 -10.22 14.41
N ASN A 43 2.30 -11.09 14.63
CA ASN A 43 2.27 -12.45 14.07
C ASN A 43 2.30 -12.50 12.53
N ASP A 44 1.84 -11.45 11.86
CA ASP A 44 1.78 -11.38 10.39
C ASP A 44 3.10 -10.90 9.73
N ARG A 45 4.14 -10.62 10.53
CA ARG A 45 5.41 -10.06 10.03
C ARG A 45 6.51 -11.10 10.01
N GLU A 46 7.38 -11.01 9.00
CA GLU A 46 8.60 -11.82 8.98
C GLU A 46 9.57 -11.31 10.06
N VAL A 47 10.10 -12.22 10.88
CA VAL A 47 10.97 -11.89 12.02
C VAL A 47 12.30 -12.61 11.91
N LYS A 48 13.38 -11.83 11.97
CA LYS A 48 14.75 -12.35 12.09
C LYS A 48 15.16 -12.39 13.56
N VAL A 49 15.82 -13.48 13.95
CA VAL A 49 16.28 -13.69 15.32
C VAL A 49 17.79 -13.54 15.37
N PHE A 50 18.28 -12.74 16.31
CA PHE A 50 19.70 -12.52 16.53
C PHE A 50 20.06 -12.82 17.98
N ILE A 51 21.26 -13.36 18.18
CA ILE A 51 21.78 -13.74 19.49
C ILE A 51 23.21 -13.20 19.68
N ARG A 52 23.59 -12.92 20.92
CA ARG A 52 24.99 -12.61 21.30
C ARG A 52 25.26 -12.94 22.76
N GLN A 53 26.52 -13.23 23.06
CA GLN A 53 26.92 -13.65 24.41
C GLN A 53 27.10 -12.43 25.31
N GLU A 54 27.80 -11.42 24.81
CA GLU A 54 28.11 -10.18 25.53
C GLU A 54 27.69 -8.94 24.76
N LYS A 55 27.57 -7.79 25.44
CA LYS A 55 27.17 -6.52 24.79
C LYS A 55 28.21 -6.00 23.79
N SER A 56 29.47 -6.38 23.96
CA SER A 56 30.62 -6.06 23.12
C SER A 56 30.65 -6.87 21.82
N GLU A 57 29.97 -8.03 21.77
CA GLU A 57 29.95 -8.89 20.59
C GLU A 57 28.97 -8.39 19.52
N ASN A 58 29.32 -8.71 18.27
CA ASN A 58 28.42 -8.58 17.14
C ASN A 58 27.23 -9.55 17.26
N TRP A 59 26.07 -9.09 16.80
CA TRP A 59 24.88 -9.93 16.69
C TRP A 59 25.09 -11.05 15.66
N ARG A 60 24.71 -12.27 16.01
CA ARG A 60 24.69 -13.43 15.10
C ARG A 60 23.26 -13.80 14.75
N GLU A 61 22.95 -13.95 13.48
CA GLU A 61 21.63 -14.38 13.01
C GLU A 61 21.42 -15.87 13.27
N VAL A 62 20.22 -16.25 13.71
CA VAL A 62 19.80 -17.65 13.91
C VAL A 62 19.16 -18.16 12.62
N ASN A 63 19.73 -19.20 12.03
CA ASN A 63 19.37 -19.66 10.69
C ASN A 63 17.90 -20.10 10.54
N ASN A 64 17.31 -20.85 11.48
CA ASN A 64 15.87 -21.18 11.39
C ASN A 64 14.97 -20.16 12.11
N GLY A 65 15.53 -19.02 12.52
CA GLY A 65 14.80 -17.90 13.12
C GLY A 65 13.87 -18.33 14.26
N LEU A 66 12.59 -17.96 14.16
CA LEU A 66 11.56 -18.28 15.17
C LEU A 66 11.32 -19.79 15.35
N LYS A 67 11.66 -20.63 14.36
CA LYS A 67 11.40 -22.07 14.40
C LYS A 67 12.46 -22.84 15.19
N ASP A 68 13.62 -22.22 15.46
CA ASP A 68 14.69 -22.85 16.23
C ASP A 68 14.35 -22.98 17.71
N ASN A 69 15.05 -23.90 18.36
CA ASN A 69 14.86 -24.21 19.78
C ASN A 69 15.71 -23.29 20.67
N LEU A 70 15.13 -22.77 21.76
CA LEU A 70 15.81 -21.92 22.74
C LEU A 70 16.97 -22.64 23.46
N LYS A 71 16.99 -23.98 23.48
CA LYS A 71 18.09 -24.79 24.06
C LYS A 71 19.46 -24.46 23.47
N ILE A 72 19.52 -23.92 22.25
CA ILE A 72 20.79 -23.48 21.66
C ILE A 72 21.44 -22.35 22.49
N LEU A 73 20.63 -21.52 23.16
CA LEU A 73 21.12 -20.44 24.01
C LEU A 73 21.79 -20.99 25.27
N GLU A 74 21.23 -22.05 25.86
CA GLU A 74 21.78 -22.70 27.04
C GLU A 74 23.08 -23.46 26.70
N ILE A 75 23.07 -24.24 25.61
CA ILE A 75 24.23 -25.05 25.20
C ILE A 75 25.42 -24.18 24.81
N LEU A 76 25.17 -23.06 24.13
CA LEU A 76 26.23 -22.19 23.60
C LEU A 76 26.48 -20.95 24.48
N GLY A 77 25.75 -20.78 25.57
CA GLY A 77 25.95 -19.70 26.55
C GLY A 77 25.55 -18.30 26.06
N TYR A 78 24.56 -18.18 25.18
CA TYR A 78 24.03 -16.89 24.72
C TYR A 78 23.01 -16.33 25.71
N LEU A 79 23.20 -15.09 26.13
CA LEU A 79 22.33 -14.44 27.14
C LEU A 79 21.44 -13.34 26.56
N GLN A 80 21.66 -12.93 25.30
CA GLN A 80 20.95 -11.82 24.69
C GLN A 80 20.29 -12.23 23.39
N VAL A 81 19.02 -11.87 23.25
CA VAL A 81 18.21 -12.15 22.07
C VAL A 81 17.64 -10.83 21.54
N LYS A 82 17.69 -10.66 20.23
CA LYS A 82 17.10 -9.53 19.51
C LYS A 82 16.22 -10.06 18.41
N PHE A 83 14.95 -9.70 18.45
CA PHE A 83 14.02 -9.92 17.35
C PHE A 83 13.99 -8.69 16.45
N CYS A 84 14.13 -8.88 15.14
CA CYS A 84 14.04 -7.82 14.16
C CYS A 84 12.87 -8.10 13.22
N LEU A 85 11.85 -7.24 13.26
CA LEU A 85 10.77 -7.23 12.29
C LEU A 85 11.35 -6.79 10.94
N VAL A 86 11.18 -7.63 9.91
CA VAL A 86 11.53 -7.30 8.53
C VAL A 86 10.42 -6.42 7.97
N GLU A 87 10.78 -5.24 7.47
CA GLU A 87 9.84 -4.42 6.70
C GLU A 87 9.43 -5.22 5.45
N SER A 88 8.12 -5.44 5.30
CA SER A 88 7.57 -6.09 4.12
C SER A 88 7.83 -5.20 2.90
N ASN A 89 8.98 -5.42 2.26
CA ASN A 89 9.37 -4.82 1.00
C ASN A 89 8.43 -5.35 -0.07
N LEU A 90 7.36 -4.60 -0.36
CA LEU A 90 6.67 -4.74 -1.63
C LEU A 90 7.64 -4.27 -2.73
N ASN A 91 8.32 -5.25 -3.32
CA ASN A 91 8.99 -5.27 -4.61
C ASN A 91 10.27 -4.44 -4.78
N THR A 92 11.43 -5.12 -4.67
CA THR A 92 12.49 -4.98 -5.68
C THR A 92 13.41 -6.19 -5.66
N GLN A 93 13.42 -6.96 -6.76
CA GLN A 93 14.38 -8.04 -7.02
C GLN A 93 15.77 -7.47 -7.33
N ASP A 94 16.78 -8.11 -6.73
CA ASP A 94 18.18 -8.35 -7.17
C ASP A 94 18.99 -7.24 -7.85
N ILE A 95 19.80 -6.48 -7.09
CA ILE A 95 21.15 -5.97 -7.50
C ILE A 95 22.09 -5.88 -6.26
N PRO A 96 23.40 -6.21 -6.36
CA PRO A 96 24.32 -6.31 -5.22
C PRO A 96 24.79 -4.97 -4.62
N ILE A 97 24.80 -4.93 -3.29
CA ILE A 97 25.58 -4.17 -2.30
C ILE A 97 26.24 -2.83 -2.71
N LEU A 98 25.91 -1.81 -1.90
CA LEU A 98 26.71 -0.64 -1.51
C LEU A 98 26.62 0.62 -2.38
N THR A 99 25.46 1.26 -2.36
CA THR A 99 25.42 2.67 -1.95
C THR A 99 24.22 2.85 -1.06
N GLN A 100 24.43 3.48 0.08
CA GLN A 100 23.39 3.98 0.95
C GLN A 100 22.67 5.07 0.14
N ASN A 101 21.74 4.66 -0.73
CA ASN A 101 20.83 5.54 -1.42
C ASN A 101 19.83 5.98 -0.35
N ARG A 102 20.31 6.86 0.54
CA ARG A 102 19.49 7.56 1.52
C ARG A 102 18.42 8.22 0.67
N GLU A 103 17.22 7.63 0.66
CA GLU A 103 16.09 8.16 -0.07
C GLU A 103 16.04 9.65 0.23
N ASN A 104 16.25 10.47 -0.80
CA ASN A 104 16.31 11.89 -0.59
C ASN A 104 14.92 12.36 -0.11
N ALA A 105 14.86 13.47 0.63
CA ALA A 105 13.58 13.92 1.18
C ALA A 105 12.51 14.08 0.09
N PHE A 106 12.89 14.39 -1.15
CA PHE A 106 11.98 14.45 -2.29
C PHE A 106 11.43 13.09 -2.69
N SER A 107 12.22 12.01 -2.69
CA SER A 107 11.73 10.67 -2.99
C SER A 107 10.80 10.16 -1.89
N ILE A 108 11.11 10.45 -0.63
CA ILE A 108 10.22 10.17 0.51
C ILE A 108 8.90 10.94 0.36
N LEU A 109 8.96 12.23 0.05
CA LEU A 109 7.76 13.04 -0.18
C LEU A 109 6.95 12.55 -1.38
N MET A 110 7.61 12.14 -2.47
CA MET A 110 6.97 11.59 -3.66
C MET A 110 6.37 10.21 -3.45
N GLN A 111 6.95 9.38 -2.59
CA GLN A 111 6.36 8.11 -2.20
C GLN A 111 5.17 8.33 -1.26
N ASN A 112 5.33 9.18 -0.23
CA ASN A 112 4.26 9.49 0.70
C ASN A 112 3.08 10.19 0.01
N SER A 113 3.33 11.00 -1.02
CA SER A 113 2.30 11.62 -1.83
C SER A 113 1.55 10.64 -2.73
N ARG A 114 1.91 9.36 -2.76
CA ARG A 114 1.19 8.30 -3.48
C ARG A 114 0.55 7.27 -2.54
N LYS A 115 0.83 7.36 -1.24
CA LYS A 115 0.24 6.48 -0.24
C LYS A 115 -1.23 6.84 -0.07
N PHE A 116 -2.07 5.81 -0.08
CA PHE A 116 -3.46 5.95 0.33
C PHE A 116 -3.51 6.19 1.83
N LEU A 117 -4.21 7.25 2.20
CA LEU A 117 -4.50 7.60 3.58
C LEU A 117 -6.01 7.48 3.79
N LEU A 118 -6.38 7.06 4.99
CA LEU A 118 -7.77 6.91 5.41
C LEU A 118 -8.10 7.89 6.53
N PRO A 119 -9.36 8.36 6.60
CA PRO A 119 -9.83 9.15 7.73
C PRO A 119 -9.57 8.43 9.04
N GLN A 120 -9.27 9.19 10.09
CA GLN A 120 -9.14 8.62 11.42
C GLN A 120 -10.47 7.97 11.87
N ARG A 121 -10.37 6.77 12.47
CA ARG A 121 -11.48 6.10 13.14
C ARG A 121 -11.97 6.95 14.31
N ILE A 122 -13.26 6.83 14.61
CA ILE A 122 -13.90 7.56 15.71
C ILE A 122 -14.17 6.63 16.88
N THR A 123 -14.25 7.20 18.08
CA THR A 123 -14.67 6.45 19.27
C THR A 123 -16.12 6.03 19.11
N GLU A 124 -16.41 4.75 19.34
CA GLU A 124 -17.74 4.18 19.13
C GLU A 124 -18.67 4.50 20.28
N TYR A 125 -19.68 5.34 20.03
CA TYR A 125 -20.73 5.65 21.00
C TYR A 125 -22.11 5.14 20.57
N ASN A 126 -22.31 4.90 19.26
CA ASN A 126 -23.55 4.39 18.70
C ASN A 126 -23.30 3.51 17.46
N ASN A 127 -24.34 2.83 16.98
CA ASN A 127 -24.24 1.94 15.81
C ASN A 127 -23.81 2.65 14.53
N CYS A 128 -24.14 3.94 14.36
CA CYS A 128 -23.69 4.70 13.18
C CYS A 128 -22.19 5.04 13.28
N ASP A 129 -21.66 5.26 14.49
CA ASP A 129 -20.22 5.44 14.69
C ASP A 129 -19.45 4.15 14.43
N ARG A 130 -20.04 3.01 14.82
CA ARG A 130 -19.53 1.68 14.45
C ARG A 130 -19.53 1.49 12.93
N LEU A 131 -20.63 1.80 12.24
CA LEU A 131 -20.71 1.73 10.78
C LEU A 131 -19.65 2.62 10.10
N TYR A 132 -19.36 3.80 10.64
CA TYR A 132 -18.28 4.64 10.14
C TYR A 132 -16.93 3.88 10.17
N ASN A 133 -16.60 3.28 11.31
CA ASN A 133 -15.36 2.51 11.46
C ASN A 133 -15.32 1.27 10.57
N GLU A 134 -16.45 0.57 10.40
CA GLU A 134 -16.59 -0.57 9.49
C GLU A 134 -16.35 -0.17 8.01
N ILE A 135 -16.80 1.02 7.60
CA ILE A 135 -16.49 1.56 6.27
C ILE A 135 -14.98 1.82 6.14
N ILE A 136 -14.32 2.36 7.17
CA ILE A 136 -12.87 2.56 7.16
C ILE A 136 -12.11 1.23 7.06
N GLU A 137 -12.56 0.20 7.78
CA GLU A 137 -12.03 -1.17 7.69
C GLU A 137 -12.13 -1.73 6.29
N LEU A 138 -13.32 -1.64 5.68
CA LEU A 138 -13.53 -2.09 4.31
C LEU A 138 -12.57 -1.41 3.32
N LEU A 139 -12.38 -0.09 3.43
CA LEU A 139 -11.46 0.65 2.56
C LEU A 139 -10.00 0.22 2.79
N GLN A 140 -9.63 -0.07 4.03
CA GLN A 140 -8.30 -0.57 4.39
C GLN A 140 -8.03 -1.95 3.79
N ASP A 141 -8.98 -2.87 3.89
CA ASP A 141 -8.86 -4.24 3.36
C ASP A 141 -8.77 -4.25 1.83
N LEU A 142 -9.53 -3.36 1.18
CA LEU A 142 -9.46 -3.15 -0.27
C LEU A 142 -8.20 -2.40 -0.71
N LYS A 143 -7.37 -1.93 0.23
CA LYS A 143 -6.15 -1.14 -0.03
C LYS A 143 -6.41 0.12 -0.86
N VAL A 144 -7.55 0.78 -0.63
CA VAL A 144 -7.96 2.02 -1.28
C VAL A 144 -8.00 3.18 -0.29
N GLY A 145 -8.01 4.42 -0.79
CA GLY A 145 -8.12 5.61 0.05
C GLY A 145 -7.82 6.89 -0.71
N TRP A 146 -7.45 7.93 0.01
CA TRP A 146 -7.18 9.24 -0.58
C TRP A 146 -5.69 9.55 -0.61
N ILE A 147 -5.27 10.15 -1.71
CA ILE A 147 -3.90 10.60 -1.93
C ILE A 147 -3.82 12.11 -1.64
N GLY A 148 -2.63 12.59 -1.23
CA GLY A 148 -2.38 14.03 -1.11
C GLY A 148 -2.97 14.68 0.15
N GLY A 149 -3.23 13.90 1.20
CA GLY A 149 -3.63 14.43 2.51
C GLY A 149 -5.08 14.88 2.63
N VAL A 150 -5.95 14.57 1.66
CA VAL A 150 -7.38 14.95 1.70
C VAL A 150 -8.29 13.95 2.43
N HIS A 151 -7.70 12.96 3.10
CA HIS A 151 -8.44 11.91 3.80
C HIS A 151 -9.25 12.47 4.99
N ASP A 152 -8.68 13.37 5.80
CA ASP A 152 -9.39 13.94 6.95
C ASP A 152 -10.37 15.07 6.58
N THR A 153 -10.38 15.51 5.32
CA THR A 153 -11.34 16.49 4.80
C THR A 153 -12.36 15.81 3.88
N ILE A 154 -12.00 15.59 2.61
CA ILE A 154 -12.86 14.99 1.60
C ILE A 154 -13.21 13.56 1.96
N GLY A 155 -12.23 12.76 2.39
CA GLY A 155 -12.46 11.36 2.76
C GLY A 155 -13.43 11.24 3.94
N LYS A 156 -13.23 12.06 4.98
CA LYS A 156 -14.13 12.10 6.14
C LYS A 156 -15.55 12.52 5.76
N ILE A 157 -15.70 13.50 4.87
CA ILE A 157 -17.02 13.92 4.36
C ILE A 157 -17.68 12.77 3.60
N PHE A 158 -16.93 12.11 2.72
CA PHE A 158 -17.41 10.98 1.93
C PHE A 158 -17.93 9.83 2.80
N VAL A 159 -17.11 9.38 3.76
CA VAL A 159 -17.49 8.28 4.67
C VAL A 159 -18.71 8.69 5.51
N ASN A 160 -18.76 9.94 5.98
CA ASN A 160 -19.94 10.43 6.71
C ASN A 160 -21.20 10.46 5.85
N HIS A 161 -21.12 10.81 4.57
CA HIS A 161 -22.28 10.77 3.68
C HIS A 161 -22.79 9.34 3.47
N ILE A 162 -21.91 8.37 3.26
CA ILE A 162 -22.29 6.95 3.16
C ILE A 162 -22.96 6.50 4.46
N LYS A 163 -22.29 6.71 5.59
CA LYS A 163 -22.83 6.39 6.92
C LYS A 163 -24.20 7.00 7.12
N ASN A 164 -24.36 8.30 6.86
CA ASN A 164 -25.60 9.01 7.07
C ASN A 164 -26.72 8.49 6.16
N ALA A 165 -26.40 8.16 4.90
CA ALA A 165 -27.36 7.60 3.95
C ALA A 165 -27.84 6.21 4.39
N ILE A 166 -26.92 5.34 4.83
CA ILE A 166 -27.26 3.99 5.30
C ILE A 166 -28.05 4.03 6.62
N CYS A 167 -27.73 4.98 7.52
CA CYS A 167 -28.45 5.15 8.77
C CYS A 167 -29.85 5.76 8.61
N GLN A 168 -30.32 6.11 7.39
CA GLN A 168 -31.65 6.67 7.22
C GLN A 168 -32.75 5.61 7.35
N PRO A 169 -33.92 5.94 7.92
CA PRO A 169 -35.05 5.00 8.05
C PRO A 169 -35.52 4.42 6.72
N TRP A 170 -35.42 5.20 5.64
CA TRP A 170 -35.82 4.76 4.31
C TRP A 170 -34.86 3.73 3.70
N ALA A 171 -33.62 3.61 4.19
CA ALA A 171 -32.62 2.71 3.60
C ALA A 171 -32.97 1.22 3.78
N ASN A 172 -33.82 0.92 4.77
CA ASN A 172 -34.38 -0.42 5.01
C ASN A 172 -35.68 -0.70 4.20
N ASN A 173 -36.12 0.24 3.36
CA ASN A 173 -37.28 0.02 2.51
C ASN A 173 -36.88 -0.82 1.29
N ASP A 174 -37.68 -1.83 0.93
CA ASP A 174 -37.42 -2.70 -0.22
C ASP A 174 -37.24 -1.93 -1.54
N ILE A 175 -37.81 -0.74 -1.67
CA ILE A 175 -37.60 0.17 -2.81
C ILE A 175 -36.12 0.55 -2.97
N TRP A 176 -35.36 0.66 -1.87
CA TRP A 176 -33.93 0.98 -1.92
C TRP A 176 -33.07 -0.14 -2.48
N ASN A 177 -33.52 -1.39 -2.44
CA ASN A 177 -32.81 -2.48 -3.12
C ASN A 177 -32.73 -2.21 -4.63
N GLN A 178 -33.78 -1.66 -5.24
CA GLN A 178 -33.76 -1.28 -6.66
C GLN A 178 -32.80 -0.12 -6.93
N VAL A 179 -32.72 0.85 -6.02
CA VAL A 179 -31.80 1.99 -6.14
C VAL A 179 -30.35 1.52 -6.04
N VAL A 180 -30.02 0.65 -5.09
CA VAL A 180 -28.68 0.06 -4.95
C VAL A 180 -28.30 -0.71 -6.22
N LEU A 181 -29.20 -1.53 -6.76
CA LEU A 181 -28.97 -2.26 -8.01
C LEU A 181 -28.76 -1.31 -9.21
N ALA A 182 -29.50 -0.21 -9.28
CA ALA A 182 -29.35 0.81 -10.31
C ALA A 182 -27.99 1.54 -10.21
N ILE A 183 -27.54 1.86 -9.00
CA ILE A 183 -26.22 2.46 -8.75
C ILE A 183 -25.10 1.50 -9.19
N LEU A 184 -25.19 0.21 -8.82
CA LEU A 184 -24.20 -0.80 -9.25
C LEU A 184 -24.17 -0.93 -10.78
N SER A 185 -25.34 -0.90 -11.42
CA SER A 185 -25.44 -0.92 -12.88
C SER A 185 -24.79 0.31 -13.52
N LEU A 186 -25.01 1.49 -12.93
CA LEU A 186 -24.39 2.74 -13.38
C LEU A 186 -22.86 2.69 -13.25
N ILE A 187 -22.33 2.17 -12.13
CA ILE A 187 -20.88 1.98 -11.95
C ILE A 187 -20.31 1.13 -13.09
N GLY A 188 -20.95 0.00 -13.41
CA GLY A 188 -20.51 -0.85 -14.52
C GLY A 188 -20.55 -0.18 -15.89
N ILE A 189 -21.47 0.77 -16.13
CA ILE A 189 -21.51 1.59 -17.35
C ILE A 189 -20.34 2.57 -17.37
N LEU A 190 -20.06 3.24 -16.24
CA LEU A 190 -18.96 4.19 -16.12
C LEU A 190 -17.61 3.51 -16.35
N GLU A 191 -17.40 2.31 -15.82
CA GLU A 191 -16.17 1.53 -16.03
C GLU A 191 -15.94 1.21 -17.51
N LYS A 192 -16.99 0.76 -18.23
CA LYS A 192 -16.92 0.51 -19.68
C LYS A 192 -16.56 1.77 -20.45
N TYR A 193 -17.11 2.92 -20.05
CA TYR A 193 -16.80 4.19 -20.69
C TYR A 193 -15.33 4.60 -20.47
N VAL A 194 -14.80 4.41 -19.25
CA VAL A 194 -13.37 4.65 -18.97
C VAL A 194 -12.48 3.75 -19.82
N GLN A 195 -12.82 2.46 -19.98
CA GLN A 195 -12.09 1.54 -20.86
C GLN A 195 -12.09 2.03 -22.31
N TYR A 196 -13.25 2.43 -22.83
CA TYR A 196 -13.37 3.00 -24.17
C TYR A 196 -12.46 4.21 -24.37
N LEU A 197 -12.42 5.14 -23.41
CA LEU A 197 -11.56 6.33 -23.48
C LEU A 197 -10.07 5.96 -23.51
N ASN A 198 -9.66 4.94 -22.73
CA ASN A 198 -8.28 4.46 -22.72
C ASN A 198 -7.90 3.84 -24.08
N GLU A 199 -8.77 3.01 -24.67
CA GLU A 199 -8.55 2.41 -25.98
C GLU A 199 -8.43 3.47 -27.08
N ALA A 200 -9.33 4.46 -27.09
CA ALA A 200 -9.28 5.57 -28.03
C ALA A 200 -7.97 6.35 -27.92
N THR A 201 -7.50 6.57 -26.69
CA THR A 201 -6.21 7.24 -26.43
C THR A 201 -5.05 6.43 -26.99
N ILE A 202 -4.99 5.12 -26.75
CA ILE A 202 -3.95 4.22 -27.29
C ILE A 202 -3.92 4.26 -28.82
N ILE A 203 -5.10 4.18 -29.46
CA ILE A 203 -5.24 4.24 -30.92
C ILE A 203 -4.69 5.58 -31.45
N MET A 204 -5.07 6.69 -30.81
CA MET A 204 -4.63 8.02 -31.20
C MET A 204 -3.11 8.20 -31.04
N THR A 205 -2.54 7.74 -29.92
CA THR A 205 -1.08 7.74 -29.71
C THR A 205 -0.35 6.92 -30.78
N LYS A 206 -0.88 5.75 -31.15
CA LYS A 206 -0.31 4.91 -32.23
C LYS A 206 -0.35 5.62 -33.58
N HIS A 207 -1.43 6.36 -33.88
CA HIS A 207 -1.51 7.17 -35.10
C HIS A 207 -0.52 8.35 -35.09
N HIS A 208 -0.34 9.02 -33.95
CA HIS A 208 0.61 10.13 -33.84
C HIS A 208 2.08 9.70 -34.00
N HIS A 209 2.43 8.49 -33.57
CA HIS A 209 3.78 7.93 -33.75
C HIS A 209 3.97 7.14 -35.05
N SER A 210 2.95 7.07 -35.89
CA SER A 210 3.01 6.40 -37.18
C SER A 210 3.46 7.37 -38.26
N ASP A 211 4.56 7.06 -38.94
CA ASP A 211 5.01 7.79 -40.14
C ASP A 211 4.13 7.53 -41.38
N LYS A 212 3.16 6.61 -41.28
CA LYS A 212 2.17 6.38 -42.34
C LYS A 212 1.14 7.50 -42.36
N SER A 213 0.94 8.10 -43.52
CA SER A 213 -0.12 9.09 -43.75
C SER A 213 -1.48 8.53 -43.34
N ALA A 214 -2.14 9.19 -42.39
CA ALA A 214 -3.52 8.90 -42.02
C ALA A 214 -4.53 9.35 -43.09
N ARG A 215 -4.10 10.14 -44.09
CA ARG A 215 -4.93 10.53 -45.24
C ARG A 215 -4.90 9.44 -46.30
N SER A 216 -6.08 9.03 -46.77
CA SER A 216 -6.20 8.24 -48.01
C SER A 216 -5.67 9.09 -49.19
N PRO A 217 -4.81 8.53 -50.07
CA PRO A 217 -4.34 9.20 -51.28
C PRO A 217 -5.48 9.68 -52.19
N GLU A 218 -6.65 9.05 -52.10
CA GLU A 218 -7.86 9.35 -52.86
C GLU A 218 -8.46 10.71 -52.49
N ASN A 219 -8.21 11.19 -51.28
CA ASN A 219 -8.69 12.47 -50.77
C ASN A 219 -7.67 13.61 -50.97
N ASN A 220 -6.63 13.39 -51.76
CA ASN A 220 -5.68 14.45 -52.08
C ASN A 220 -6.32 15.46 -53.04
N CYS A 221 -6.37 16.72 -52.61
CA CYS A 221 -6.78 17.81 -53.50
C CYS A 221 -5.77 17.94 -54.65
N ILE A 222 -6.23 17.67 -55.87
CA ILE A 222 -5.45 17.97 -57.08
C ILE A 222 -5.47 19.48 -57.29
N MET A 223 -4.39 20.16 -56.90
CA MET A 223 -4.22 21.58 -57.19
C MET A 223 -3.74 21.78 -58.62
N TYR A 224 -4.60 22.37 -59.46
CA TYR A 224 -4.20 22.83 -60.78
C TYR A 224 -3.61 24.24 -60.67
N ARG A 225 -2.35 24.40 -61.10
CA ARG A 225 -1.74 25.73 -61.25
C ARG A 225 -2.18 26.31 -62.60
N THR A 226 -3.13 27.24 -62.59
CA THR A 226 -3.48 28.02 -63.78
C THR A 226 -2.36 29.02 -64.08
N ALA A 227 -1.92 29.09 -65.35
CA ALA A 227 -0.96 30.10 -65.79
C ALA A 227 -1.56 31.50 -65.62
N ALA A 228 -0.78 32.43 -65.07
CA ALA A 228 -1.20 33.81 -64.90
C ALA A 228 -1.55 34.45 -66.25
N TYR A 229 -2.74 35.04 -66.34
CA TYR A 229 -3.22 35.73 -67.52
C TYR A 229 -2.30 36.92 -67.83
N LYS A 230 -1.61 36.90 -68.98
CA LYS A 230 -0.82 38.06 -69.43
C LYS A 230 -1.77 39.24 -69.60
N ARG A 231 -1.54 40.31 -68.83
CA ARG A 231 -2.27 41.58 -68.85
C ARG A 231 -1.93 42.40 -70.10
N ASN A 232 -2.24 41.87 -71.29
CA ASN A 232 -2.16 42.61 -72.54
C ASN A 232 -3.53 42.50 -73.21
N ASN A 233 -4.52 43.28 -72.75
CA ASN A 233 -5.71 43.73 -73.49
C ASN A 233 -6.69 44.45 -72.55
N LEU A 234 -6.23 45.50 -71.87
CA LEU A 234 -7.11 46.56 -71.38
C LEU A 234 -6.70 47.82 -72.15
N ARG A 235 -7.37 48.05 -73.27
CA ARG A 235 -7.40 49.33 -73.99
C ARG A 235 -8.74 49.98 -73.71
#